data_AF-A0A942L4V7-F1
#
_entry.id   AF-A0A942L4V7-F1
#
_cell.length_a   1.000
_cell.length_b   1.000
_cell.length_c   1.000
_cell.angle_alpha   90.00
_cell.angle_beta   90.00
_cell.angle_gamma   90.00
#
_symmetry.space_group_name_H-M   'P 1'
#
loop_
_entity.id
_entity.type
_entity.pdbx_description
1 polymer ?
#
loop_
_entity_poly.entity_id
_entity_poly.type
_entity_poly.pdbx_seq_one_letter_code
_entity_poly.pdbx_strand_id
1 'polypeptide(L)'
;MIACQTIIYAQHTDHNVSIVVPEVALLSIQNSTNQHTLDIVPIINEAGEDISFTTSKSEIWINYTSIIGSKTEPSRSVFMQITEGSMPSGLDLIMAISNDAGLGNGKMGIPVKSAAISSNQPTQIIDNIGSGYTGAGFNKGHQVVYAVQKNSQYNNFWLADKSTTTTLQITYTLSDN
;
A
#
# COMPACT_ATOMS: atom_id res chain seq x y z
N MET A 1 79.68 -9.12 31.95
CA MET A 1 78.97 -8.80 30.69
C MET A 1 77.57 -8.35 31.10
N ILE A 2 77.29 -7.05 31.07
CA ILE A 2 76.03 -6.47 31.57
C ILE A 2 74.99 -6.58 30.46
N ALA A 3 73.90 -7.30 30.72
CA ALA A 3 72.75 -7.34 29.82
C ALA A 3 71.91 -6.08 30.05
N CYS A 4 71.90 -5.18 29.07
CA CYS A 4 71.02 -4.01 29.05
C CYS A 4 69.61 -4.46 28.63
N GLN A 5 68.63 -4.37 29.54
CA GLN A 5 67.22 -4.60 29.20
C GLN A 5 66.63 -3.34 28.57
N THR A 6 66.20 -3.45 27.32
CA THR A 6 65.42 -2.42 26.63
C THR A 6 63.98 -2.45 27.14
N ILE A 7 63.54 -1.37 27.79
CA ILE A 7 62.12 -1.16 28.12
C ILE A 7 61.47 -0.45 26.91
N ILE A 8 60.47 -1.08 26.30
CA ILE A 8 59.69 -0.49 25.20
C ILE A 8 58.44 0.15 25.81
N TYR A 9 58.24 1.45 25.58
CA TYR A 9 56.99 2.15 25.86
C TYR A 9 56.17 2.24 24.57
N ALA A 10 54.95 1.70 24.58
CA ALA A 10 53.98 1.93 23.52
C ALA A 10 52.92 2.94 24.02
N GLN A 11 52.54 3.90 23.19
CA GLN A 11 51.41 4.80 23.46
C GLN A 11 50.26 4.47 22.51
N HIS A 12 49.05 4.42 23.06
CA HIS A 12 47.80 4.17 22.33
C HIS A 12 46.81 5.27 22.69
N THR A 13 46.08 5.78 21.70
CA THR A 13 45.06 6.82 21.89
C THR A 13 43.86 6.51 21.01
N ASP A 14 42.66 6.65 21.56
CA ASP A 14 41.39 6.40 20.89
C ASP A 14 40.56 7.67 20.78
N HIS A 15 39.65 7.70 19.80
CA HIS A 15 38.57 8.68 19.75
C HIS A 15 37.28 8.01 19.26
N ASN A 16 36.15 8.64 19.58
CA ASN A 16 34.83 8.15 19.17
C ASN A 16 34.34 8.87 17.92
N VAL A 17 33.66 8.13 17.05
CA VAL A 17 32.89 8.65 15.92
C VAL A 17 31.43 8.24 16.12
N SER A 18 30.52 9.21 16.08
CA SER A 18 29.08 8.96 16.20
C SER A 18 28.41 9.13 14.84
N ILE A 19 27.63 8.13 14.43
CA ILE A 19 26.84 8.14 13.18
C ILE A 19 25.37 8.03 13.56
N VAL A 20 24.55 8.93 13.02
CA VAL A 20 23.09 8.93 13.21
C VAL A 20 22.44 8.79 11.85
N VAL A 21 21.54 7.81 11.72
CA VAL A 21 20.69 7.63 10.54
C VAL A 21 19.30 8.13 10.89
N PRO A 22 18.74 9.10 10.13
CA PRO A 22 17.41 9.60 10.40
C PRO A 22 16.34 8.58 9.99
N GLU A 23 15.21 8.64 10.69
CA GLU A 23 13.97 8.00 10.29
C GLU A 23 13.42 8.59 8.99
N VAL A 24 12.88 7.73 8.13
CA VAL A 24 12.28 8.13 6.84
C VAL A 24 11.01 7.33 6.64
N ALA A 25 9.91 8.02 6.30
CA ALA A 25 8.64 7.41 5.94
C ALA A 25 8.06 8.14 4.72
N LEU A 26 8.26 7.58 3.54
CA LEU A 26 7.76 8.15 2.28
C LEU A 26 6.86 7.13 1.59
N LEU A 27 5.69 7.58 1.15
CA LEU A 27 4.70 6.80 0.41
C LEU A 27 4.34 7.53 -0.87
N SER A 28 4.18 6.80 -1.97
CA SER A 28 3.74 7.34 -3.23
C SER A 28 2.83 6.37 -3.97
N ILE A 29 1.85 6.92 -4.68
CA ILE A 29 0.96 6.19 -5.56
C ILE A 29 1.36 6.50 -7.00
N GLN A 30 1.64 5.45 -7.77
CA GLN A 30 2.12 5.53 -9.15
C GLN A 30 1.10 4.93 -10.10
N ASN A 31 0.85 5.63 -11.19
CA ASN A 31 -0.18 5.29 -12.17
C ASN A 31 0.38 5.44 -13.58
N SER A 32 -0.17 4.70 -14.54
CA SER A 32 0.11 4.91 -15.97
C SER A 32 -0.73 6.04 -16.58
N THR A 33 -1.83 6.40 -15.92
CA THR A 33 -2.79 7.43 -16.35
C THR A 33 -3.15 8.37 -15.19
N ASN A 34 -3.62 9.58 -15.52
CA ASN A 34 -4.05 10.58 -14.52
C ASN A 34 -5.47 10.33 -13.99
N GLN A 35 -6.25 9.46 -14.65
CA GLN A 35 -7.62 9.14 -14.29
C GLN A 35 -7.81 7.62 -14.29
N HIS A 36 -8.56 7.16 -13.31
CA HIS A 36 -8.92 5.76 -13.10
C HIS A 36 -10.43 5.64 -13.13
N THR A 37 -10.94 4.99 -14.16
CA THR A 37 -12.38 4.76 -14.34
C THR A 37 -12.67 3.28 -14.22
N LEU A 38 -13.67 2.94 -13.41
CA LEU A 38 -14.23 1.60 -13.32
C LEU A 38 -15.60 1.62 -14.00
N ASP A 39 -15.67 1.02 -15.18
CA ASP A 39 -16.90 0.93 -15.97
C ASP A 39 -17.66 -0.31 -15.53
N ILE A 40 -18.97 -0.13 -15.31
CA ILE A 40 -19.89 -1.23 -15.02
C ILE A 40 -20.79 -1.41 -16.24
N VAL A 41 -20.70 -2.57 -16.88
CA VAL A 41 -21.49 -2.87 -18.07
C VAL A 41 -22.54 -3.92 -17.70
N PRO A 42 -23.84 -3.57 -17.73
CA PRO A 42 -24.90 -4.53 -17.44
C PRO A 42 -24.99 -5.57 -18.56
N ILE A 43 -25.25 -6.80 -18.17
CA ILE A 43 -25.55 -7.93 -19.05
C ILE A 43 -27.02 -8.30 -18.78
N ILE A 44 -27.84 -8.16 -19.82
CA ILE A 44 -29.27 -8.42 -19.80
C ILE A 44 -29.57 -9.37 -20.96
N ASN A 45 -30.08 -10.56 -20.66
CA ASN A 45 -30.39 -11.56 -21.69
C ASN A 45 -31.87 -11.53 -22.06
N GLU A 46 -32.76 -11.40 -21.07
CA GLU A 46 -34.20 -11.36 -21.27
C GLU A 46 -34.88 -10.36 -20.29
N ALA A 47 -36.01 -9.80 -20.71
CA ALA A 47 -36.80 -8.90 -19.87
C ALA A 47 -37.39 -9.67 -18.66
N GLY A 48 -37.15 -9.16 -17.46
CA GLY A 48 -37.61 -9.77 -16.21
C GLY A 48 -36.61 -10.71 -15.54
N GLU A 49 -35.48 -11.01 -16.18
CA GLU A 49 -34.36 -11.70 -15.53
C GLU A 49 -33.54 -10.75 -14.64
N ASP A 50 -32.78 -11.33 -13.69
CA ASP A 50 -31.81 -10.57 -12.91
C ASP A 50 -30.70 -10.01 -13.82
N ILE A 51 -30.20 -8.83 -13.44
CA ILE A 51 -29.12 -8.16 -14.15
C ILE A 51 -27.80 -8.66 -13.57
N SER A 52 -26.93 -9.20 -14.43
CA SER A 52 -25.52 -9.38 -14.11
C SER A 52 -24.72 -8.22 -14.70
N PHE A 53 -23.45 -8.07 -14.32
CA PHE A 53 -22.59 -7.06 -14.92
C PHE A 53 -21.15 -7.52 -14.97
N THR A 54 -20.40 -6.95 -15.90
CA THR A 54 -18.94 -6.98 -15.89
C THR A 54 -18.42 -5.62 -15.41
N THR A 55 -17.22 -5.64 -14.84
CA THR A 55 -16.54 -4.42 -14.42
C THR A 55 -15.18 -4.33 -15.08
N SER A 56 -14.80 -3.14 -15.54
CA SER A 56 -13.41 -2.88 -15.86
C SER A 56 -12.55 -2.92 -14.59
N LYS A 57 -11.23 -2.96 -14.78
CA LYS A 57 -10.25 -2.93 -13.70
C LYS A 57 -9.35 -1.71 -13.90
N SER A 58 -8.91 -1.15 -12.78
CA SER A 58 -7.90 -0.08 -12.76
C SER A 58 -6.75 -0.54 -11.88
N GLU A 59 -5.52 -0.22 -12.28
CA GLU A 59 -4.32 -0.59 -11.56
C GLU A 59 -3.47 0.61 -11.19
N ILE A 60 -2.89 0.53 -10.00
CA ILE A 60 -1.93 1.49 -9.47
C ILE A 60 -0.79 0.73 -8.80
N TRP A 61 0.29 1.42 -8.49
CA TRP A 61 1.43 0.87 -7.77
C TRP A 61 1.71 1.69 -6.51
N ILE A 62 1.82 1.01 -5.38
CA ILE A 62 2.25 1.62 -4.12
C ILE A 62 3.77 1.53 -4.06
N ASN A 63 4.43 2.67 -3.91
CA ASN A 63 5.87 2.75 -3.67
C ASN A 63 6.12 3.33 -2.29
N TYR A 64 7.14 2.83 -1.61
CA TYR A 64 7.58 3.42 -0.35
C TYR A 64 9.09 3.36 -0.17
N THR A 65 9.58 4.29 0.65
CA THR A 65 10.90 4.26 1.26
C THR A 65 10.71 4.40 2.77
N SER A 66 11.28 3.47 3.52
CA SER A 66 11.16 3.37 4.96
C SER A 66 12.55 3.19 5.59
N ILE A 67 12.85 3.97 6.61
CA ILE A 67 13.93 3.72 7.57
C ILE A 67 13.28 3.76 8.95
N ILE A 68 13.24 2.62 9.63
CA ILE A 68 12.70 2.52 10.99
C ILE A 68 13.72 3.12 11.96
N GLY A 69 13.35 4.20 12.64
CA GLY A 69 14.16 4.83 13.68
C GLY A 69 13.77 4.41 15.10
N SER A 70 12.55 3.90 15.26
CA SER A 70 11.98 3.53 16.55
C SER A 70 12.30 2.09 16.97
N LYS A 71 12.58 1.89 18.26
CA LYS A 71 12.69 0.54 18.86
C LYS A 71 11.36 0.02 19.38
N THR A 72 10.43 0.93 19.70
CA THR A 72 9.09 0.60 20.18
C THR A 72 8.11 0.41 19.04
N GLU A 73 8.38 1.02 17.88
CA GLU A 73 7.59 0.86 16.66
C GLU A 73 8.45 0.25 15.54
N PRO A 74 8.72 -1.07 15.57
CA PRO A 74 9.74 -1.71 14.73
C PRO A 74 9.28 -1.97 13.29
N SER A 75 8.09 -1.49 12.91
CA SER A 75 7.53 -1.70 11.58
C SER A 75 6.49 -0.62 11.22
N ARG A 76 6.06 -0.63 9.96
CA ARG A 76 5.00 0.23 9.44
C ARG A 76 3.93 -0.56 8.73
N SER A 77 2.75 0.06 8.66
CA SER A 77 1.61 -0.42 7.87
C SER A 77 1.15 0.65 6.90
N VAL A 78 0.68 0.22 5.73
CA VAL A 78 -0.09 1.07 4.81
C VAL A 78 -1.57 0.81 5.04
N PHE A 79 -2.30 1.88 5.27
CA PHE A 79 -3.75 1.92 5.36
C PHE A 79 -4.33 2.62 4.14
N MET A 80 -5.57 2.26 3.81
CA MET A 80 -6.32 2.86 2.72
C MET A 80 -7.77 3.11 3.15
N GLN A 81 -8.34 4.23 2.74
CA GLN A 81 -9.70 4.62 3.07
C GLN A 81 -10.35 5.41 1.93
N ILE A 82 -11.65 5.20 1.69
CA ILE A 82 -12.45 6.15 0.91
C ILE A 82 -12.73 7.37 1.79
N THR A 83 -12.14 8.52 1.47
CA THR A 83 -12.26 9.76 2.27
C THR A 83 -13.35 10.69 1.76
N GLU A 84 -13.66 10.64 0.47
CA GLU A 84 -14.74 11.42 -0.14
C GLU A 84 -15.54 10.55 -1.11
N GLY A 85 -16.82 10.89 -1.24
CA GLY A 85 -17.79 10.11 -2.01
C GLY A 85 -18.27 8.87 -1.24
N SER A 86 -19.23 8.17 -1.84
CA SER A 86 -19.82 6.96 -1.29
C SER A 86 -20.10 5.97 -2.40
N MET A 87 -19.84 4.69 -2.16
CA MET A 87 -20.23 3.65 -3.11
C MET A 87 -21.74 3.71 -3.37
N PRO A 88 -22.18 3.55 -4.64
CA PRO A 88 -23.60 3.36 -4.90
C PRO A 88 -24.14 2.16 -4.13
N SER A 89 -25.37 2.28 -3.63
CA SER A 89 -26.04 1.20 -2.92
C SER A 89 -26.05 -0.10 -3.73
N GLY A 90 -25.73 -1.22 -3.08
CA GLY A 90 -25.67 -2.53 -3.73
C GLY A 90 -24.33 -2.86 -4.39
N LEU A 91 -23.33 -1.97 -4.33
CA LEU A 91 -21.99 -2.18 -4.88
C LEU A 91 -20.90 -2.02 -3.82
N ASP A 92 -19.88 -2.87 -3.90
CA ASP A 92 -18.65 -2.74 -3.12
C ASP A 92 -17.46 -2.47 -4.05
N LEU A 93 -16.58 -1.55 -3.64
CA LEU A 93 -15.26 -1.41 -4.24
C LEU A 93 -14.35 -2.43 -3.59
N ILE A 94 -13.76 -3.30 -4.40
CA ILE A 94 -12.78 -4.29 -3.96
C ILE A 94 -11.42 -3.98 -4.52
N MET A 95 -10.40 -4.45 -3.82
CA MET A 95 -9.02 -4.43 -4.28
C MET A 95 -8.40 -5.81 -4.18
N ALA A 96 -7.43 -6.06 -5.05
CA ALA A 96 -6.44 -7.12 -4.89
C ALA A 96 -5.03 -6.51 -4.87
N ILE A 97 -4.16 -7.01 -4.01
CA ILE A 97 -2.80 -6.47 -3.86
C ILE A 97 -1.78 -7.58 -4.04
N SER A 98 -0.82 -7.33 -4.92
CA SER A 98 0.28 -8.23 -5.20
C SER A 98 1.44 -8.03 -4.21
N ASN A 99 2.26 -9.07 -4.06
CA ASN A 99 3.57 -8.94 -3.42
C ASN A 99 4.43 -7.88 -4.13
N ASP A 100 5.44 -7.37 -3.43
CA ASP A 100 6.41 -6.43 -4.01
C ASP A 100 7.02 -6.99 -5.32
N ALA A 101 7.24 -6.11 -6.30
CA ALA A 101 7.80 -6.46 -7.60
C ALA A 101 9.26 -6.96 -7.54
N GLY A 102 9.92 -6.90 -6.38
CA GLY A 102 11.29 -7.38 -6.18
C GLY A 102 12.35 -6.45 -6.78
N LEU A 103 12.01 -5.18 -6.98
CA LEU A 103 12.87 -4.18 -7.62
C LEU A 103 13.42 -3.14 -6.63
N GLY A 104 13.28 -3.45 -5.35
CA GLY A 104 13.75 -2.72 -4.19
C GLY A 104 14.76 -3.50 -3.35
N ASN A 105 14.99 -3.06 -2.11
CA ASN A 105 15.83 -3.78 -1.14
C ASN A 105 15.41 -3.49 0.30
N GLY A 106 15.72 -4.39 1.23
CA GLY A 106 15.32 -4.34 2.63
C GLY A 106 14.11 -5.22 2.93
N LYS A 107 13.40 -4.92 4.03
CA LYS A 107 12.23 -5.68 4.47
C LYS A 107 10.94 -5.08 3.90
N MET A 108 10.45 -5.66 2.81
CA MET A 108 9.16 -5.29 2.23
C MET A 108 7.99 -5.76 3.10
N GLY A 109 6.89 -5.01 3.06
CA GLY A 109 5.67 -5.36 3.75
C GLY A 109 4.91 -6.53 3.11
N ILE A 110 3.97 -7.07 3.87
CA ILE A 110 3.12 -8.20 3.50
C ILE A 110 1.74 -7.65 3.12
N PRO A 111 1.32 -7.76 1.86
CA PRO A 111 0.02 -7.24 1.42
C PRO A 111 -1.13 -8.15 1.87
N VAL A 112 -2.30 -7.54 2.10
CA VAL A 112 -3.56 -8.29 2.12
C VAL A 112 -3.89 -8.72 0.69
N LYS A 113 -4.24 -9.99 0.47
CA LYS A 113 -4.48 -10.50 -0.89
C LYS A 113 -5.69 -9.83 -1.54
N SER A 114 -6.75 -9.59 -0.77
CA SER A 114 -7.96 -8.92 -1.22
C SER A 114 -8.77 -8.37 -0.05
N ALA A 115 -9.41 -7.22 -0.22
CA ALA A 115 -10.31 -6.64 0.75
C ALA A 115 -11.39 -5.79 0.07
N ALA A 116 -12.57 -5.69 0.70
CA ALA A 116 -13.54 -4.65 0.40
C ALA A 116 -13.12 -3.35 1.08
N ILE A 117 -13.31 -2.22 0.39
CA ILE A 117 -12.89 -0.91 0.87
C ILE A 117 -14.08 -0.21 1.50
N SER A 118 -13.90 0.27 2.73
CA SER A 118 -14.92 1.03 3.45
C SER A 118 -14.58 2.51 3.49
N SER A 119 -15.61 3.36 3.47
CA SER A 119 -15.50 4.78 3.81
C SER A 119 -15.42 5.00 5.33
N ASN A 120 -15.93 4.07 6.13
CA ASN A 120 -16.14 4.29 7.55
C ASN A 120 -14.86 4.14 8.38
N GLN A 121 -13.91 3.31 7.94
CA GLN A 121 -12.68 3.01 8.66
C GLN A 121 -11.52 2.75 7.70
N PRO A 122 -10.29 3.20 8.04
CA PRO A 122 -9.09 2.80 7.33
C PRO A 122 -8.91 1.28 7.34
N THR A 123 -8.65 0.71 6.17
CA THR A 123 -8.35 -0.71 6.01
C THR A 123 -6.84 -0.88 5.90
N GLN A 124 -6.24 -1.72 6.76
CA GLN A 124 -4.82 -2.08 6.63
C GLN A 124 -4.64 -2.93 5.38
N ILE A 125 -3.74 -2.52 4.49
CA ILE A 125 -3.56 -3.16 3.19
C ILE A 125 -2.15 -3.73 2.97
N ILE A 126 -1.14 -3.20 3.66
CA ILE A 126 0.22 -3.74 3.69
C ILE A 126 0.69 -3.65 5.13
N ASP A 127 1.23 -4.73 5.67
CA ASP A 127 1.70 -4.82 7.06
C ASP A 127 3.22 -5.08 7.11
N ASN A 128 3.82 -4.90 8.29
CA ASN A 128 5.16 -5.38 8.63
C ASN A 128 6.28 -4.82 7.71
N ILE A 129 6.10 -3.59 7.21
CA ILE A 129 7.13 -2.88 6.43
C ILE A 129 8.28 -2.52 7.37
N GLY A 130 9.51 -2.94 7.05
CA GLY A 130 10.70 -2.55 7.81
C GLY A 130 11.50 -1.45 7.11
N SER A 131 12.79 -1.37 7.44
CA SER A 131 13.71 -0.52 6.68
C SER A 131 13.94 -1.11 5.29
N GLY A 132 13.70 -0.30 4.26
CA GLY A 132 13.80 -0.70 2.86
C GLY A 132 13.16 0.30 1.90
N TYR A 133 13.28 0.05 0.60
CA TYR A 133 12.63 0.80 -0.46
C TYR A 133 12.15 -0.13 -1.56
N THR A 134 11.04 0.20 -2.23
CA THR A 134 10.41 -0.62 -3.29
C THR A 134 10.97 -0.34 -4.70
N GLY A 135 11.73 0.74 -4.84
CA GLY A 135 11.96 1.43 -6.11
C GLY A 135 10.87 2.46 -6.39
N ALA A 136 11.02 3.22 -7.48
CA ALA A 136 10.15 4.33 -7.84
C ALA A 136 9.57 4.18 -9.25
N GLY A 137 8.28 4.50 -9.39
CA GLY A 137 7.55 4.51 -10.65
C GLY A 137 6.61 3.32 -10.84
N PHE A 138 6.00 3.27 -12.01
CA PHE A 138 5.14 2.17 -12.44
C PHE A 138 5.92 0.84 -12.48
N ASN A 139 5.26 -0.28 -12.16
CA ASN A 139 5.89 -1.61 -12.04
C ASN A 139 6.93 -1.76 -10.92
N LYS A 140 6.90 -0.89 -9.90
CA LYS A 140 7.71 -1.00 -8.68
C LYS A 140 6.79 -1.09 -7.47
N GLY A 141 7.22 -1.77 -6.40
CA GLY A 141 6.39 -1.89 -5.20
C GLY A 141 5.24 -2.87 -5.35
N HIS A 142 4.11 -2.56 -4.71
CA HIS A 142 2.93 -3.42 -4.67
C HIS A 142 1.89 -2.94 -5.68
N GLN A 143 1.49 -3.81 -6.61
CA GLN A 143 0.38 -3.53 -7.51
C GLN A 143 -0.93 -3.63 -6.74
N VAL A 144 -1.79 -2.64 -6.92
CA VAL A 144 -3.19 -2.65 -6.45
C VAL A 144 -4.09 -2.65 -7.67
N VAL A 145 -5.00 -3.63 -7.73
CA VAL A 145 -6.00 -3.74 -8.79
C VAL A 145 -7.38 -3.53 -8.18
N TYR A 146 -8.06 -2.48 -8.63
CA TYR A 146 -9.43 -2.17 -8.24
C TYR A 146 -10.45 -2.84 -9.15
N ALA A 147 -11.57 -3.26 -8.56
CA ALA A 147 -12.76 -3.70 -9.27
C ALA A 147 -14.01 -3.38 -8.44
N VAL A 148 -15.18 -3.48 -9.07
CA VAL A 148 -16.47 -3.35 -8.39
C VAL A 148 -17.17 -4.71 -8.38
N GLN A 149 -17.90 -5.01 -7.31
CA GLN A 149 -18.71 -6.24 -7.23
C GLN A 149 -20.07 -5.96 -6.59
N LYS A 150 -21.02 -6.90 -6.73
CA LYS A 150 -22.30 -6.86 -6.01
C LYS A 150 -22.00 -6.93 -4.51
N ASN A 151 -22.62 -6.04 -3.74
CA ASN A 151 -22.55 -6.11 -2.28
C ASN A 151 -23.26 -7.38 -1.80
N SER A 152 -22.56 -8.20 -1.01
CA SER A 152 -23.02 -9.52 -0.58
C SER A 152 -24.19 -9.48 0.41
N GLN A 153 -24.39 -8.37 1.11
CA GLN A 153 -25.52 -8.20 2.03
C GLN A 153 -26.81 -7.81 1.32
N TYR A 154 -26.68 -7.04 0.24
CA TYR A 154 -27.84 -6.54 -0.46
C TYR A 154 -28.18 -7.35 -1.71
N ASN A 155 -27.24 -8.05 -2.37
CA ASN A 155 -27.38 -8.82 -3.63
C ASN A 155 -28.15 -8.13 -4.79
N ASN A 156 -28.65 -6.92 -4.56
CA ASN A 156 -29.68 -6.24 -5.32
C ASN A 156 -29.00 -5.12 -6.09
N PHE A 157 -28.48 -5.44 -7.27
CA PHE A 157 -27.86 -4.48 -8.17
C PHE A 157 -28.83 -3.36 -8.61
N TRP A 158 -30.13 -3.63 -8.58
CA TRP A 158 -31.19 -2.66 -8.90
C TRP A 158 -31.32 -1.48 -7.91
N LEU A 159 -30.62 -1.52 -6.78
CA LEU A 159 -30.52 -0.37 -5.87
C LEU A 159 -29.51 0.68 -6.35
N ALA A 160 -28.67 0.33 -7.33
CA ALA A 160 -27.74 1.26 -7.97
C ALA A 160 -28.51 2.13 -8.98
N ASP A 161 -29.28 3.09 -8.48
CA ASP A 161 -29.97 4.08 -9.30
C ASP A 161 -29.08 5.30 -9.54
N LYS A 162 -28.18 5.23 -10.52
CA LYS A 162 -27.44 6.41 -11.00
C LYS A 162 -27.08 6.30 -12.47
N SER A 163 -27.68 7.17 -13.29
CA SER A 163 -27.15 7.57 -14.60
C SER A 163 -25.96 8.54 -14.50
N THR A 164 -25.38 8.70 -13.31
CA THR A 164 -24.34 9.68 -12.99
C THR A 164 -23.08 9.02 -12.48
N THR A 165 -21.94 9.52 -12.94
CA THR A 165 -20.61 9.10 -12.47
C THR A 165 -20.48 9.34 -10.98
N THR A 166 -20.10 8.30 -10.23
CA THR A 166 -19.74 8.42 -8.81
C THR A 166 -18.22 8.57 -8.71
N THR A 167 -17.78 9.69 -8.14
CA THR A 167 -16.36 9.94 -7.87
C THR A 167 -16.05 9.60 -6.42
N LEU A 168 -14.97 8.84 -6.20
CA LEU A 168 -14.44 8.53 -4.89
C LEU A 168 -13.04 9.11 -4.75
N GLN A 169 -12.71 9.64 -3.57
CA GLN A 169 -11.34 9.95 -3.22
C GLN A 169 -10.82 8.87 -2.28
N ILE A 170 -9.67 8.28 -2.63
CA ILE A 170 -9.02 7.24 -1.83
C ILE A 170 -7.72 7.82 -1.27
N THR A 171 -7.60 7.79 0.05
CA THR A 171 -6.40 8.22 0.76
C THR A 171 -5.62 7.02 1.24
N TYR A 172 -4.29 7.11 1.11
CA TYR A 172 -3.34 6.15 1.61
C TYR A 172 -2.49 6.75 2.72
N THR A 173 -2.26 5.99 3.78
CA THR A 173 -1.49 6.43 4.95
C THR A 173 -0.45 5.39 5.29
N LEU A 174 0.81 5.79 5.39
CA LEU A 174 1.88 4.98 5.98
C LEU A 174 1.99 5.36 7.45
N SER A 175 1.81 4.40 8.35
CA SER A 175 1.83 4.60 9.80
C SER A 175 2.87 3.70 10.46
N ASP A 176 3.49 4.20 11.52
CA ASP A 176 4.30 3.39 12.43
C ASP A 176 3.38 2.46 13.25
N ASN A 177 3.91 1.28 13.62
CA ASN A 177 3.24 0.23 14.40
C ASN A 177 4.04 -0.13 15.64
#